data_AF-A0A3B9UFG1-F1
#
_entry.id   AF-A0A3B9UFG1-F1
#
_cell.length_a   1.000
_cell.length_b   1.000
_cell.length_c   1.000
_cell.angle_alpha   90.00
_cell.angle_beta   90.00
_cell.angle_gamma   90.00
#
_symmetry.space_group_name_H-M   'P 1'
#
loop_
_entity.id
_entity.type
_entity.pdbx_description
1 polymer ?
#
loop_
_entity_poly.entity_id
_entity_poly.type
_entity_poly.pdbx_seq_one_letter_code
_entity_poly.pdbx_strand_id
1 'polypeptide(L)'
;MNNQEIKVGDGLYALFETSKGDILIQLEMEKAPITVANFVALAEGNHPKVTVKKGEPFFDGLIFHRVIPQFMIQGGDPDGRGTGGPGYQFSDEFHPSLRHNGPGILSMANSGPGTNGSQFFITEVATNWLDDRHSIFGKVIAGLEKVTEIANAERDPRDVPKTPITMNVKIIRQGKAAKEFDAPKVFTEGLAGAEAKAAKEAAEAEAKGAARAAEFTWFTNGTVNSAEFEKKYAEWVAKAENRAEGLKVLVVTEGQGEPMADGDQALVHYAGYLNSGKPFDTSVKEVAKAWGQYNPQREPYQGLPVTCGNQGRVIKGWQQGLIGLKKGSHAKLIIPPALGYGEAGAGGVIPPNATLVFDVWIEEVLK
;
A
#
# COMPACT_ATOMS: atom_id res chain seq x y z
N MET A 1 30.68 6.85 22.41
CA MET A 1 32.07 7.22 22.07
C MET A 1 32.30 8.59 22.67
N ASN A 2 33.35 8.81 23.46
CA ASN A 2 33.65 10.16 23.97
C ASN A 2 34.59 10.86 22.98
N ASN A 3 34.05 11.83 22.24
CA ASN A 3 34.77 12.96 21.64
C ASN A 3 35.71 12.70 20.43
N GLN A 4 35.45 11.71 19.58
CA GLN A 4 36.07 11.66 18.24
C GLN A 4 35.20 12.45 17.25
N GLU A 5 35.79 13.45 16.59
CA GLU A 5 35.15 14.25 15.55
C GLU A 5 34.85 13.35 14.33
N ILE A 6 33.60 12.91 14.17
CA ILE A 6 33.20 12.03 13.07
C ILE A 6 33.21 12.85 11.77
N LYS A 7 34.20 12.62 10.92
CA LYS A 7 34.25 13.18 9.57
C LYS A 7 33.27 12.43 8.68
N VAL A 8 32.13 13.06 8.41
CA VAL A 8 31.13 12.58 7.45
C VAL A 8 31.24 13.33 6.12
N GLY A 9 30.84 12.70 5.03
CA GLY A 9 30.76 13.33 3.71
C GLY A 9 29.54 14.27 3.59
N ASP A 10 29.33 14.82 2.41
CA ASP A 10 28.12 15.56 2.08
C ASP A 10 26.87 14.71 2.32
N GLY A 11 25.87 15.27 2.99
CA GLY A 11 24.66 14.56 3.39
C GLY A 11 23.96 15.19 4.59
N LEU A 12 22.77 14.67 4.87
CA LEU A 12 21.97 15.03 6.03
C LEU A 12 22.06 13.90 7.06
N TYR A 13 22.35 14.24 8.31
CA TYR A 13 22.57 13.26 9.36
C TYR A 13 21.78 13.60 10.62
N ALA A 14 21.47 12.58 11.41
CA ALA A 14 20.91 12.71 12.74
C ALA A 14 21.83 12.03 13.76
N LEU A 15 22.28 12.79 14.76
CA LEU A 15 23.03 12.29 15.91
C LEU A 15 22.05 12.08 17.06
N PHE A 16 21.92 10.82 17.47
CA PHE A 16 21.12 10.42 18.63
C PHE A 16 22.07 10.34 19.81
N GLU A 17 21.98 11.31 20.71
CA GLU A 17 22.70 11.31 21.98
C GLU A 17 21.86 10.52 22.98
N THR A 18 22.21 9.26 23.21
CA THR A 18 21.45 8.39 24.11
C THR A 18 22.15 8.20 25.45
N SER A 19 21.41 7.83 26.48
CA SER A 19 21.98 7.39 27.78
C SER A 19 22.93 6.17 27.69
N LYS A 20 22.97 5.47 26.54
CA LYS A 20 23.87 4.34 26.26
C LYS A 20 25.03 4.71 25.32
N GLY A 21 25.06 5.95 24.84
CA GLY A 21 26.04 6.49 23.91
C GLY A 21 25.45 6.85 22.56
N ASP A 22 26.28 7.46 21.74
CA ASP A 22 25.82 8.10 20.51
C ASP A 22 25.59 7.13 19.35
N ILE A 23 24.58 7.41 18.54
CA ILE A 23 24.28 6.73 17.28
C ILE A 23 24.19 7.80 16.19
N LEU A 24 25.01 7.68 15.15
CA LEU A 24 24.98 8.58 14.01
C LEU A 24 24.31 7.91 12.82
N ILE A 25 23.30 8.58 12.27
CA ILE A 25 22.45 8.08 11.20
C ILE A 25 22.57 9.00 9.99
N GLN A 26 22.82 8.45 8.80
CA GLN A 26 22.66 9.15 7.53
C GLN A 26 21.21 9.07 7.09
N LEU A 27 20.60 10.21 6.74
CA LEU A 27 19.21 10.29 6.32
C LEU A 27 19.09 10.25 4.78
N GLU A 28 18.05 9.59 4.28
CA GLU A 28 17.82 9.34 2.85
C GLU A 28 16.98 10.46 2.21
N MET A 29 17.45 11.71 2.28
CA MET A 29 16.67 12.90 1.88
C MET A 29 16.24 12.95 0.41
N GLU A 30 16.88 12.16 -0.45
CA GLU A 30 16.52 12.07 -1.88
C GLU A 30 15.49 10.97 -2.15
N LYS A 31 15.53 9.87 -1.38
CA LYS A 31 14.70 8.67 -1.64
C LYS A 31 13.43 8.63 -0.79
N ALA A 32 13.44 9.27 0.37
CA ALA A 32 12.29 9.42 1.27
C ALA A 32 12.17 10.87 1.79
N PRO A 33 12.08 11.87 0.88
CA PRO A 33 12.13 13.29 1.23
C PRO A 33 11.06 13.73 2.23
N ILE A 34 9.81 13.24 2.14
CA ILE A 34 8.72 13.67 3.03
C ILE A 34 8.95 13.11 4.44
N THR A 35 9.38 11.85 4.54
CA THR A 35 9.68 11.16 5.79
C THR A 35 10.89 11.78 6.49
N VAL A 36 11.96 12.08 5.74
CA VAL A 36 13.13 12.79 6.26
C VAL A 36 12.76 14.21 6.70
N ALA A 37 11.96 14.93 5.91
CA ALA A 37 11.47 16.26 6.26
C ALA A 37 10.64 16.26 7.55
N ASN A 38 9.73 15.29 7.71
CA ASN A 38 8.98 15.08 8.94
C ASN A 38 9.92 14.91 10.15
N PHE A 39 10.87 13.98 10.06
CA PHE A 39 11.80 13.69 11.14
C PHE A 39 12.68 14.89 11.51
N VAL A 40 13.26 15.55 10.51
CA VAL A 40 14.15 16.72 10.71
C VAL A 40 13.40 17.88 11.32
N ALA A 41 12.20 18.19 10.82
CA ALA A 41 11.42 19.30 11.34
C ALA A 41 10.88 19.03 12.76
N LEU A 42 10.61 17.77 13.11
CA LEU A 42 10.32 17.38 14.49
C LEU A 42 11.55 17.53 15.39
N ALA A 43 12.72 17.05 14.96
CA ALA A 43 13.97 17.16 15.72
C ALA A 43 14.39 18.61 15.96
N GLU A 44 14.19 19.50 14.98
CA GLU A 44 14.51 20.93 15.09
C GLU A 44 13.36 21.77 15.73
N GLY A 45 12.20 21.16 16.02
CA GLY A 45 11.07 21.82 16.67
C GLY A 45 10.29 22.81 15.79
N ASN A 46 10.50 22.79 14.47
CA ASN A 46 9.87 23.71 13.51
C ASN A 46 8.79 23.03 12.64
N HIS A 47 8.35 21.82 13.00
CA HIS A 47 7.36 21.06 12.25
C HIS A 47 6.00 21.80 12.09
N PRO A 48 5.47 21.97 10.87
CA PRO A 48 4.32 22.85 10.63
C PRO A 48 2.98 22.30 11.11
N LYS A 49 2.83 20.96 11.17
CA LYS A 49 1.58 20.30 11.60
C LYS A 49 1.59 19.76 13.03
N VAL A 50 2.72 19.86 13.74
CA VAL A 50 2.82 19.24 15.08
C VAL A 50 1.92 19.96 16.08
N THR A 51 1.22 19.18 16.91
CA THR A 51 0.37 19.72 17.98
C THR A 51 0.92 19.37 19.37
N VAL A 52 1.70 18.29 19.47
CA VAL A 52 2.37 17.83 20.70
C VAL A 52 3.81 18.34 20.73
N LYS A 53 4.28 18.90 21.86
CA LYS A 53 5.64 19.50 21.98
C LYS A 53 5.97 20.53 20.88
N LYS A 54 4.98 21.35 20.49
CA LYS A 54 5.12 22.32 19.41
C LYS A 54 6.15 23.40 19.77
N GLY A 55 7.10 23.66 18.87
CA GLY A 55 8.17 24.66 19.06
C GLY A 55 9.37 24.14 19.83
N GLU A 56 9.39 22.86 20.21
CA GLU A 56 10.46 22.23 20.96
C GLU A 56 11.10 21.11 20.12
N PRO A 57 12.40 20.81 20.31
CA PRO A 57 13.01 19.59 19.79
C PRO A 57 12.22 18.35 20.25
N PHE A 58 11.43 17.77 19.34
CA PHE A 58 10.36 16.84 19.69
C PHE A 58 10.90 15.59 20.40
N PHE A 59 12.02 15.07 19.90
CA PHE A 59 12.64 13.83 20.37
C PHE A 59 13.45 13.97 21.66
N ASP A 60 13.77 15.20 22.08
CA ASP A 60 14.63 15.41 23.24
C ASP A 60 13.92 14.97 24.52
N GLY A 61 14.63 14.15 25.31
CA GLY A 61 14.15 13.49 26.52
C GLY A 61 13.25 12.28 26.28
N LEU A 62 12.92 11.93 25.04
CA LEU A 62 12.11 10.74 24.75
C LEU A 62 12.89 9.45 25.00
N ILE A 63 12.18 8.32 25.09
CA ILE A 63 12.78 7.01 25.39
C ILE A 63 12.60 6.03 24.24
N PHE A 64 13.48 5.02 24.20
CA PHE A 64 13.18 3.76 23.52
C PHE A 64 12.20 2.97 24.38
N HIS A 65 10.92 3.03 24.04
CA HIS A 65 9.84 2.42 24.83
C HIS A 65 9.65 0.93 24.55
N ARG A 66 10.32 0.40 23.51
CA ARG A 66 10.28 -1.04 23.18
C ARG A 66 11.61 -1.48 22.57
N VAL A 67 12.20 -2.54 23.11
CA VAL A 67 13.48 -3.11 22.64
C VAL A 67 13.37 -4.62 22.52
N ILE A 68 13.69 -5.17 21.35
CA ILE A 68 13.57 -6.62 21.09
C ILE A 68 14.88 -7.12 20.46
N PRO A 69 15.64 -7.97 21.18
CA PRO A 69 16.81 -8.63 20.63
C PRO A 69 16.51 -9.41 19.36
N GLN A 70 17.46 -9.42 18.44
CA GLN A 70 17.34 -10.02 17.10
C GLN A 70 16.17 -9.43 16.29
N PHE A 71 15.81 -8.17 16.58
CA PHE A 71 14.76 -7.48 15.84
C PHE A 71 15.05 -5.97 15.70
N MET A 72 14.75 -5.16 16.72
CA MET A 72 14.82 -3.70 16.62
C MET A 72 14.71 -2.99 17.98
N ILE A 73 15.03 -1.70 17.98
CA ILE A 73 14.75 -0.73 19.04
C ILE A 73 13.76 0.32 18.53
N GLN A 74 12.68 0.59 19.26
CA GLN A 74 11.61 1.51 18.84
C GLN A 74 11.49 2.69 19.82
N GLY A 75 11.36 3.89 19.25
CA GLY A 75 11.31 5.16 19.96
C GLY A 75 10.38 6.17 19.27
N GLY A 76 10.49 7.44 19.64
CA GLY A 76 9.74 8.54 19.01
C GLY A 76 8.29 8.71 19.50
N ASP A 77 7.92 8.08 20.62
CA ASP A 77 6.63 8.28 21.28
C ASP A 77 6.75 9.30 22.42
N PRO A 78 6.05 10.46 22.38
CA PRO A 78 6.03 11.42 23.48
C PRO A 78 5.41 10.88 24.79
N ASP A 79 4.51 9.90 24.71
CA ASP A 79 3.86 9.29 25.87
C ASP A 79 4.64 8.11 26.46
N GLY A 80 5.65 7.61 25.73
CA GLY A 80 6.51 6.50 26.11
C GLY A 80 5.81 5.15 26.24
N ARG A 81 4.66 4.94 25.58
CA ARG A 81 3.80 3.75 25.74
C ARG A 81 3.51 2.99 24.43
N GLY A 82 4.04 3.46 23.31
CA GLY A 82 3.84 2.94 21.96
C GLY A 82 2.58 3.44 21.27
N THR A 83 1.82 4.36 21.88
CA THR A 83 0.50 4.82 21.37
C THR A 83 0.44 6.30 21.04
N GLY A 84 1.40 7.10 21.53
CA GLY A 84 1.42 8.53 21.26
C GLY A 84 2.04 8.85 19.89
N GLY A 85 2.01 10.13 19.55
CA GLY A 85 2.50 10.63 18.26
C GLY A 85 2.46 12.16 18.18
N PRO A 86 2.74 12.74 17.01
CA PRO A 86 2.93 14.18 16.85
C PRO A 86 1.61 14.95 16.64
N GLY A 87 0.47 14.24 16.65
CA GLY A 87 -0.87 14.80 16.44
C GLY A 87 -1.34 14.85 14.98
N TYR A 88 -0.63 14.18 14.09
CA TYR A 88 -1.00 14.00 12.68
C TYR A 88 -0.48 12.65 12.16
N GLN A 89 -0.93 12.27 10.97
CA GLN A 89 -0.44 11.12 10.22
C GLN A 89 -0.10 11.52 8.80
N PHE A 90 0.78 10.76 8.14
CA PHE A 90 1.12 10.93 6.72
C PHE A 90 1.38 9.59 6.01
N SER A 91 1.34 9.64 4.68
CA SER A 91 1.51 8.49 3.78
C SER A 91 2.90 7.85 3.87
N ASP A 92 3.01 6.59 3.45
CA ASP A 92 4.29 5.90 3.33
C ASP A 92 5.11 6.38 2.11
N GLU A 93 6.43 6.28 2.21
CA GLU A 93 7.38 6.50 1.12
C GLU A 93 8.29 5.28 0.97
N PHE A 94 8.02 4.49 -0.07
CA PHE A 94 8.83 3.32 -0.41
C PHE A 94 9.70 3.61 -1.63
N HIS A 95 10.95 3.13 -1.59
CA HIS A 95 11.88 3.24 -2.69
C HIS A 95 12.49 1.86 -2.99
N PRO A 96 12.61 1.42 -4.26
CA PRO A 96 13.05 0.06 -4.60
C PRO A 96 14.42 -0.35 -4.03
N SER A 97 15.32 0.62 -3.81
CA SER A 97 16.65 0.37 -3.24
C SER A 97 16.72 0.44 -1.72
N LEU A 98 15.64 0.86 -1.04
CA LEU A 98 15.57 0.89 0.42
C LEU A 98 14.91 -0.39 0.91
N ARG A 99 15.70 -1.25 1.56
CA ARG A 99 15.28 -2.57 2.05
C ARG A 99 15.83 -2.81 3.45
N HIS A 100 15.08 -3.53 4.29
CA HIS A 100 15.47 -3.92 5.64
C HIS A 100 16.46 -5.10 5.62
N ASN A 101 17.50 -5.02 4.78
CA ASN A 101 18.41 -6.12 4.47
C ASN A 101 19.56 -6.28 5.47
N GLY A 102 19.56 -5.54 6.58
CA GLY A 102 20.63 -5.58 7.56
C GLY A 102 20.36 -4.76 8.82
N PRO A 103 21.35 -4.73 9.73
CA PRO A 103 21.27 -3.98 10.97
C PRO A 103 21.43 -2.47 10.73
N GLY A 104 20.89 -1.67 11.63
CA GLY A 104 21.03 -0.22 11.64
C GLY A 104 20.15 0.52 10.64
N ILE A 105 19.08 -0.09 10.13
CA ILE A 105 18.14 0.58 9.23
C ILE A 105 17.13 1.36 10.07
N LEU A 106 17.04 2.68 9.85
CA LEU A 106 16.05 3.56 10.49
C LEU A 106 14.79 3.61 9.63
N SER A 107 13.65 3.26 10.23
CA SER A 107 12.36 3.16 9.53
C SER A 107 11.19 3.61 10.39
N MET A 108 10.12 4.09 9.78
CA MET A 108 8.93 4.58 10.50
C MET A 108 8.14 3.42 11.11
N ALA A 109 7.75 3.56 12.37
CA ALA A 109 6.74 2.69 12.97
C ALA A 109 5.35 3.17 12.55
N ASN A 110 4.44 2.25 12.25
CA ASN A 110 3.07 2.57 11.82
C ASN A 110 2.07 1.49 12.29
N SER A 111 0.78 1.80 12.15
CA SER A 111 -0.35 0.92 12.47
C SER A 111 -1.12 0.49 11.20
N GLY A 112 -0.40 0.39 10.07
CA GLY A 112 -0.96 0.14 8.74
C GLY A 112 -0.67 1.28 7.76
N PRO A 113 -1.03 1.10 6.47
CA PRO A 113 -0.70 2.06 5.42
C PRO A 113 -1.15 3.49 5.76
N GLY A 114 -0.25 4.44 5.55
CA GLY A 114 -0.52 5.88 5.72
C GLY A 114 -0.73 6.37 7.15
N THR A 115 -0.20 5.64 8.13
CA THR A 115 -0.30 6.00 9.56
C THR A 115 1.03 6.43 10.19
N ASN A 116 2.00 6.86 9.36
CA ASN A 116 3.28 7.36 9.87
C ASN A 116 3.08 8.63 10.70
N GLY A 117 3.87 8.77 11.77
CA GLY A 117 3.83 9.94 12.66
C GLY A 117 5.23 10.33 13.12
N SER A 118 5.53 10.15 14.41
CA SER A 118 6.85 10.43 15.00
C SER A 118 7.61 9.19 15.43
N GLN A 119 6.92 8.06 15.60
CA GLN A 119 7.54 6.83 16.05
C GLN A 119 8.38 6.20 14.95
N PHE A 120 9.53 5.68 15.33
CA PHE A 120 10.48 5.02 14.43
C PHE A 120 11.09 3.81 15.13
N PHE A 121 11.73 2.95 14.36
CA PHE A 121 12.59 1.90 14.89
C PHE A 121 13.92 1.84 14.14
N ILE A 122 14.94 1.28 14.80
CA ILE A 122 16.24 0.96 14.21
C ILE A 122 16.41 -0.55 14.30
N THR A 123 16.68 -1.21 13.16
CA THR A 123 16.86 -2.67 13.12
C THR A 123 18.14 -3.12 13.81
N GLU A 124 18.10 -4.25 14.52
CA GLU A 124 19.30 -4.94 15.03
C GLU A 124 19.79 -6.01 14.06
N VAL A 125 18.91 -6.52 13.19
CA VAL A 125 19.20 -7.54 12.17
C VAL A 125 18.44 -7.26 10.87
N ALA A 126 18.61 -8.09 9.84
CA ALA A 126 17.79 -8.00 8.64
C ALA A 126 16.33 -8.41 8.93
N THR A 127 15.37 -7.63 8.44
CA THR A 127 13.93 -7.79 8.68
C THR A 127 13.13 -7.60 7.39
N ASN A 128 13.46 -8.33 6.32
CA ASN A 128 12.89 -8.16 4.97
C ASN A 128 11.36 -8.28 4.90
N TRP A 129 10.71 -8.91 5.89
CA TRP A 129 9.24 -8.99 5.96
C TRP A 129 8.57 -7.64 6.24
N LEU A 130 9.34 -6.60 6.58
CA LEU A 130 8.90 -5.22 6.77
C LEU A 130 9.03 -4.37 5.49
N ASP A 131 9.64 -4.91 4.42
CA ASP A 131 9.82 -4.18 3.16
C ASP A 131 8.47 -3.79 2.56
N ASP A 132 8.41 -2.55 2.06
CA ASP A 132 7.22 -1.92 1.48
C ASP A 132 5.99 -1.93 2.43
N ARG A 133 6.26 -2.00 3.74
CA ARG A 133 5.28 -1.80 4.84
C ARG A 133 5.68 -0.68 5.81
N HIS A 134 6.98 -0.40 5.92
CA HIS A 134 7.54 0.63 6.78
C HIS A 134 8.52 1.49 5.98
N SER A 135 8.35 2.81 6.03
CA SER A 135 9.15 3.76 5.26
C SER A 135 10.56 3.86 5.85
N ILE A 136 11.56 3.34 5.14
CA ILE A 136 12.97 3.50 5.49
C ILE A 136 13.40 4.92 5.13
N PHE A 137 14.05 5.60 6.06
CA PHE A 137 14.48 6.99 5.85
C PHE A 137 15.89 7.30 6.39
N GLY A 138 16.63 6.28 6.84
CA GLY A 138 18.03 6.43 7.19
C GLY A 138 18.75 5.14 7.51
N LYS A 139 20.06 5.24 7.71
CA LYS A 139 20.93 4.14 8.09
C LYS A 139 22.00 4.58 9.06
N VAL A 140 22.23 3.79 10.11
CA VAL A 140 23.31 3.97 11.07
C VAL A 140 24.66 3.84 10.37
N ILE A 141 25.51 4.84 10.54
CA ILE A 141 26.88 4.89 10.00
C ILE A 141 27.95 4.85 11.10
N ALA A 142 27.58 5.13 12.34
CA ALA A 142 28.42 4.94 13.53
C ALA A 142 27.55 4.65 14.76
N GLY A 143 28.05 3.86 15.71
CA GLY A 143 27.31 3.48 16.92
C GLY A 143 26.38 2.28 16.74
N LEU A 144 26.63 1.40 15.78
CA LEU A 144 25.82 0.19 15.57
C LEU A 144 25.88 -0.77 16.79
N GLU A 145 27.02 -0.80 17.47
CA GLU A 145 27.18 -1.52 18.73
C GLU A 145 26.25 -0.98 19.82
N LYS A 146 25.89 0.31 19.76
CA LYS A 146 24.92 0.93 20.70
C LYS A 146 23.50 0.54 20.40
N VAL A 147 23.14 0.37 19.13
CA VAL A 147 21.85 -0.24 18.75
C VAL A 147 21.73 -1.63 19.36
N THR A 148 22.78 -2.45 19.23
CA THR A 148 22.84 -3.81 19.80
C THR A 148 22.76 -3.78 21.33
N GLU A 149 23.50 -2.89 21.99
CA GLU A 149 23.47 -2.73 23.45
C GLU A 149 22.07 -2.33 23.96
N ILE A 150 21.39 -1.42 23.27
CA ILE A 150 20.02 -0.98 23.61
C ILE A 150 19.02 -2.11 23.38
N ALA A 151 19.12 -2.83 22.26
CA ALA A 151 18.24 -3.96 21.93
C ALA A 151 18.29 -5.07 22.99
N ASN A 152 19.48 -5.31 23.55
CA ASN A 152 19.74 -6.34 24.55
C ASN A 152 19.64 -5.84 26.01
N ALA A 153 19.16 -4.61 26.23
CA ALA A 153 18.94 -4.11 27.58
C ALA A 153 17.91 -4.96 28.35
N GLU A 154 18.06 -5.00 29.68
CA GLU A 154 17.10 -5.67 30.54
C GLU A 154 15.72 -5.01 30.39
N ARG A 155 14.69 -5.82 30.13
CA ARG A 155 13.33 -5.35 29.81
C ARG A 155 12.25 -6.12 30.58
N ASP A 156 11.06 -5.53 30.65
CA ASP A 156 9.86 -6.17 31.19
C ASP A 156 9.23 -7.13 30.14
N PRO A 157 8.21 -7.93 30.52
CA PRO A 157 7.53 -8.82 29.58
C PRO A 157 6.80 -8.15 28.40
N ARG A 158 6.68 -6.82 28.39
CA ARG A 158 6.11 -6.02 27.29
C ARG A 158 7.20 -5.39 26.42
N ASP A 159 8.43 -5.88 26.57
CA ASP A 159 9.63 -5.41 25.89
C ASP A 159 10.05 -3.97 26.24
N VAL A 160 9.57 -3.41 27.36
CA VAL A 160 9.94 -2.07 27.81
C VAL A 160 11.24 -2.16 28.63
N PRO A 161 12.31 -1.38 28.33
CA PRO A 161 13.51 -1.36 29.15
C PRO A 161 13.21 -1.05 30.63
N LYS A 162 13.78 -1.83 31.56
CA LYS A 162 13.60 -1.60 33.01
C LYS A 162 14.22 -0.29 33.47
N THR A 163 15.36 0.06 32.87
CA THR A 163 15.96 1.39 33.01
C THR A 163 15.66 2.18 31.74
N PRO A 164 14.97 3.34 31.83
CA PRO A 164 14.67 4.15 30.67
C PRO A 164 15.94 4.53 29.89
N ILE A 165 15.92 4.28 28.58
CA ILE A 165 17.01 4.67 27.68
C ILE A 165 16.54 5.91 26.93
N THR A 166 17.00 7.08 27.39
CA THR A 166 16.64 8.38 26.83
C THR A 166 17.45 8.71 25.57
N MET A 167 16.92 9.63 24.75
CA MET A 167 17.57 10.19 23.57
C MET A 167 17.40 11.71 23.51
N ASN A 168 18.37 12.39 22.90
CA ASN A 168 18.23 13.70 22.28
C ASN A 168 18.69 13.60 20.83
N VAL A 169 18.11 14.39 19.91
CA VAL A 169 18.39 14.28 18.48
C VAL A 169 18.91 15.61 17.94
N LYS A 170 20.12 15.58 17.38
CA LYS A 170 20.75 16.72 16.70
C LYS A 170 20.86 16.48 15.20
N ILE A 171 20.40 17.43 14.40
CA ILE A 171 20.54 17.38 12.94
C ILE A 171 21.87 18.00 12.52
N ILE A 172 22.61 17.30 11.65
CA ILE A 172 23.90 17.73 11.11
C ILE A 172 23.77 17.82 9.58
N ARG A 173 24.11 18.99 9.02
CA ARG A 173 23.95 19.30 7.59
C ARG A 173 25.32 19.52 6.96
N GLN A 174 25.74 18.60 6.08
CA GLN A 174 27.01 18.69 5.36
C GLN A 174 26.80 18.76 3.85
N GLY A 175 27.59 19.59 3.18
CA GLY A 175 27.40 19.88 1.76
C GLY A 175 26.27 20.87 1.48
N LYS A 176 26.18 21.30 0.22
CA LYS A 176 25.21 22.33 -0.22
C LYS A 176 23.77 21.84 -0.09
N ALA A 177 23.47 20.65 -0.63
CA ALA A 177 22.11 20.11 -0.66
C ALA A 177 21.48 19.96 0.73
N ALA A 178 22.22 19.42 1.71
CA ALA A 178 21.71 19.25 3.08
C ALA A 178 21.49 20.57 3.82
N LYS A 179 22.30 21.60 3.52
CA LYS A 179 22.15 22.95 4.08
C LYS A 179 20.95 23.70 3.49
N GLU A 180 20.63 23.43 2.23
CA GLU A 180 19.48 24.01 1.52
C GLU A 180 18.18 23.22 1.75
N PHE A 181 18.23 22.04 2.39
CA PHE A 181 17.06 21.21 2.67
C PHE A 181 16.13 21.84 3.71
N ASP A 182 15.09 22.53 3.24
CA ASP A 182 14.03 23.13 4.06
C ASP A 182 12.97 22.08 4.43
N ALA A 183 13.14 21.47 5.61
CA ALA A 183 12.29 20.37 6.06
C ALA A 183 10.80 20.77 6.21
N PRO A 184 10.42 21.88 6.88
CA PRO A 184 9.02 22.30 6.93
C PRO A 184 8.40 22.47 5.54
N LYS A 185 9.11 23.12 4.62
CA LYS A 185 8.62 23.34 3.25
C LYS A 185 8.46 22.03 2.49
N VAL A 186 9.50 21.18 2.45
CA VAL A 186 9.48 19.88 1.78
C VAL A 186 8.33 19.01 2.28
N PHE A 187 8.08 18.99 3.59
CA PHE A 187 6.97 18.25 4.16
C PHE A 187 5.61 18.79 3.68
N THR A 188 5.40 20.12 3.73
CA THR A 188 4.12 20.70 3.29
C THR A 188 3.85 20.55 1.79
N GLU A 189 4.86 20.78 0.95
CA GLU A 189 4.75 20.62 -0.50
C GLU A 189 4.59 19.14 -0.86
N GLY A 190 5.30 18.25 -0.17
CA GLY A 190 5.17 16.81 -0.35
C GLY A 190 3.77 16.29 -0.03
N LEU A 191 3.17 16.74 1.08
CA LEU A 191 1.78 16.40 1.42
C LEU A 191 0.78 16.92 0.38
N ALA A 192 0.91 18.19 -0.02
CA ALA A 192 0.05 18.75 -1.05
C ALA A 192 0.21 18.01 -2.39
N GLY A 193 1.43 17.61 -2.74
CA GLY A 193 1.71 16.80 -3.92
C GLY A 193 1.08 15.40 -3.85
N ALA A 194 1.17 14.74 -2.69
CA ALA A 194 0.56 13.44 -2.45
C ALA A 194 -0.98 13.52 -2.50
N GLU A 195 -1.58 14.53 -1.88
CA GLU A 195 -3.03 14.79 -1.93
C GLU A 195 -3.49 15.08 -3.37
N ALA A 196 -2.76 15.92 -4.12
CA ALA A 196 -3.07 16.21 -5.51
C ALA A 196 -2.96 14.98 -6.41
N LYS A 197 -1.94 14.13 -6.19
CA LYS A 197 -1.78 12.85 -6.89
C LYS A 197 -2.95 11.92 -6.60
N ALA A 198 -3.31 11.73 -5.32
CA ALA A 198 -4.44 10.89 -4.92
C ALA A 198 -5.77 11.41 -5.50
N ALA A 199 -5.99 12.73 -5.48
CA ALA A 199 -7.18 13.33 -6.08
C ALA A 199 -7.24 13.12 -7.60
N LYS A 200 -6.11 13.25 -8.29
CA LYS A 200 -6.02 12.97 -9.73
C LYS A 200 -6.30 11.51 -10.04
N GLU A 201 -5.69 10.57 -9.31
CA GLU A 201 -5.91 9.13 -9.47
C GLU A 201 -7.38 8.75 -9.20
N ALA A 202 -7.99 9.33 -8.16
CA ALA A 202 -9.41 9.14 -7.87
C ALA A 202 -10.32 9.67 -9.00
N ALA A 203 -10.02 10.86 -9.54
CA ALA A 203 -10.77 11.43 -10.66
C ALA A 203 -10.62 10.61 -11.94
N GLU A 204 -9.42 10.09 -12.22
CA GLU A 204 -9.18 9.18 -13.35
C GLU A 204 -9.93 7.85 -13.17
N ALA A 205 -9.94 7.29 -11.96
CA ALA A 205 -10.68 6.08 -11.62
C ALA A 205 -12.20 6.27 -11.78
N GLU A 206 -12.74 7.41 -11.31
CA GLU A 206 -14.16 7.77 -11.49
C GLU A 206 -14.51 7.94 -12.97
N ALA A 207 -13.67 8.63 -13.76
CA ALA A 207 -13.89 8.80 -15.20
C ALA A 207 -13.88 7.45 -15.94
N LYS A 208 -12.90 6.58 -15.65
CA LYS A 208 -12.85 5.20 -16.19
C LYS A 208 -14.07 4.40 -15.75
N GLY A 209 -14.47 4.51 -14.49
CA GLY A 209 -15.62 3.82 -13.93
C GLY A 209 -16.94 4.25 -14.57
N ALA A 210 -17.12 5.55 -14.80
CA ALA A 210 -18.26 6.09 -15.54
C ALA A 210 -18.30 5.57 -16.99
N ALA A 211 -17.15 5.52 -17.67
CA ALA A 211 -17.05 4.96 -19.01
C ALA A 211 -17.45 3.47 -19.04
N ARG A 212 -16.93 2.67 -18.10
CA ARG A 212 -17.31 1.24 -17.94
C ARG A 212 -18.79 1.08 -17.62
N ALA A 213 -19.35 1.92 -16.75
CA ALA A 213 -20.77 1.89 -16.43
C ALA A 213 -21.66 2.19 -17.64
N ALA A 214 -21.24 3.09 -18.53
CA ALA A 214 -21.96 3.38 -19.77
C ALA A 214 -22.01 2.19 -20.75
N GLU A 215 -21.11 1.22 -20.64
CA GLU A 215 -21.13 -0.01 -21.46
C GLU A 215 -22.24 -0.99 -21.05
N PHE A 216 -22.81 -0.85 -19.84
CA PHE A 216 -23.96 -1.63 -19.35
C PHE A 216 -25.29 -1.12 -19.92
N THR A 217 -25.37 -0.96 -21.24
CA THR A 217 -26.60 -0.52 -21.92
C THR A 217 -27.76 -1.51 -21.79
N TRP A 218 -27.46 -2.78 -21.52
CA TRP A 218 -28.45 -3.83 -21.28
C TRP A 218 -29.02 -3.78 -19.86
N PHE A 219 -28.36 -3.13 -18.90
CA PHE A 219 -28.83 -3.04 -17.53
C PHE A 219 -29.76 -1.82 -17.38
N THR A 220 -30.92 -1.89 -18.01
CA THR A 220 -32.03 -0.96 -17.73
C THR A 220 -32.97 -1.56 -16.68
N ASN A 221 -33.77 -0.73 -16.02
CA ASN A 221 -34.76 -1.20 -15.04
C ASN A 221 -35.65 -2.30 -15.65
N GLY A 222 -35.57 -3.52 -15.11
CA GLY A 222 -36.43 -4.64 -15.49
C GLY A 222 -35.80 -5.72 -16.38
N THR A 223 -34.49 -5.69 -16.64
CA THR A 223 -33.82 -6.68 -17.52
C THR A 223 -33.44 -8.01 -16.85
N VAL A 224 -33.45 -8.07 -15.51
CA VAL A 224 -33.21 -9.32 -14.79
C VAL A 224 -34.36 -10.31 -15.05
N ASN A 225 -34.04 -11.55 -15.43
CA ASN A 225 -35.00 -12.58 -15.84
C ASN A 225 -35.96 -12.10 -16.95
N SER A 226 -35.47 -11.31 -17.91
CA SER A 226 -36.28 -10.82 -19.03
C SER A 226 -35.88 -11.45 -20.36
N ALA A 227 -36.84 -11.54 -21.29
CA ALA A 227 -36.59 -12.00 -22.66
C ALA A 227 -35.55 -11.13 -23.40
N GLU A 228 -35.44 -9.85 -23.04
CA GLU A 228 -34.43 -8.95 -23.60
C GLU A 228 -33.02 -9.37 -23.18
N PHE A 229 -32.81 -9.67 -21.89
CA PHE A 229 -31.53 -10.16 -21.41
C PHE A 229 -31.21 -11.53 -21.98
N GLU A 230 -32.18 -12.45 -22.04
CA GLU A 230 -31.99 -13.78 -22.64
C GLU A 230 -31.48 -13.68 -24.08
N LYS A 231 -32.04 -12.76 -24.89
CA LYS A 231 -31.57 -12.50 -26.25
C LYS A 231 -30.13 -12.01 -26.26
N LYS A 232 -29.76 -11.06 -25.39
CA LYS A 232 -28.38 -10.54 -25.27
C LYS A 232 -27.41 -11.63 -24.85
N TYR A 233 -27.78 -12.44 -23.85
CA TYR A 233 -26.97 -13.54 -23.38
C TYR A 233 -26.73 -14.57 -24.49
N ALA A 234 -27.76 -14.94 -25.24
CA ALA A 234 -27.64 -15.84 -26.39
C ALA A 234 -26.71 -15.27 -27.48
N GLU A 235 -26.81 -13.97 -27.78
CA GLU A 235 -25.91 -13.27 -28.71
C GLU A 235 -24.44 -13.32 -28.24
N TRP A 236 -24.20 -13.12 -26.94
CA TRP A 236 -22.85 -13.20 -26.38
C TRP A 236 -22.29 -14.62 -26.44
N VAL A 237 -23.08 -15.62 -26.03
CA VAL A 237 -22.68 -17.04 -26.08
C VAL A 237 -22.35 -17.47 -27.50
N ALA A 238 -23.11 -17.02 -28.51
CA ALA A 238 -22.88 -17.36 -29.91
C ALA A 238 -21.60 -16.73 -30.48
N LYS A 239 -21.19 -15.56 -29.98
CA LYS A 239 -19.98 -14.84 -30.44
C LYS A 239 -18.72 -15.19 -29.65
N ALA A 240 -18.87 -15.77 -28.46
CA ALA A 240 -17.77 -16.08 -27.57
C ALA A 240 -16.91 -17.24 -28.12
N GLU A 241 -15.60 -17.12 -27.95
CA GLU A 241 -14.65 -18.20 -28.13
C GLU A 241 -14.91 -19.29 -27.07
N ASN A 242 -15.01 -20.55 -27.48
CA ASN A 242 -15.07 -21.68 -26.57
C ASN A 242 -13.66 -22.10 -26.15
N ARG A 243 -13.42 -22.15 -24.85
CA ARG A 243 -12.18 -22.62 -24.24
C ARG A 243 -12.41 -23.93 -23.49
N ALA A 244 -11.34 -24.46 -22.89
CA ALA A 244 -11.36 -25.69 -22.11
C ALA A 244 -12.46 -25.66 -21.03
N GLU A 245 -12.98 -26.85 -20.68
CA GLU A 245 -13.96 -27.04 -19.60
C GLU A 245 -15.26 -26.21 -19.75
N GLY A 246 -15.55 -25.75 -20.97
CA GLY A 246 -16.79 -25.05 -21.31
C GLY A 246 -16.78 -23.54 -21.05
N LEU A 247 -15.66 -22.97 -20.60
CA LEU A 247 -15.47 -21.53 -20.48
C LEU A 247 -15.72 -20.84 -21.82
N LYS A 248 -16.43 -19.72 -21.83
CA LYS A 248 -16.54 -18.88 -23.03
C LYS A 248 -16.00 -17.49 -22.78
N VAL A 249 -15.25 -16.98 -23.75
CA VAL A 249 -14.63 -15.65 -23.68
C VAL A 249 -15.04 -14.84 -24.90
N LEU A 250 -15.70 -13.71 -24.67
CA LEU A 250 -16.02 -12.76 -25.71
C LEU A 250 -15.22 -11.49 -25.47
N VAL A 251 -14.23 -11.21 -26.32
CA VAL A 251 -13.55 -9.91 -26.31
C VAL A 251 -14.48 -8.89 -26.95
N VAL A 252 -14.90 -7.90 -26.17
CA VAL A 252 -15.79 -6.82 -26.61
C VAL A 252 -14.98 -5.69 -27.22
N THR A 253 -13.90 -5.30 -26.53
CA THR A 253 -12.91 -4.32 -27.01
C THR A 253 -11.52 -4.91 -26.85
N GLU A 254 -10.76 -4.93 -27.94
CA GLU A 254 -9.38 -5.41 -27.96
C GLU A 254 -8.46 -4.40 -27.27
N GLY A 255 -7.60 -4.89 -26.37
CA GLY A 255 -6.55 -4.09 -25.74
C GLY A 255 -5.31 -3.91 -26.62
N GLN A 256 -4.25 -3.34 -26.03
CA GLN A 256 -2.98 -3.08 -26.69
C GLN A 256 -1.81 -3.75 -25.95
N GLY A 257 -0.75 -4.03 -26.70
CA GLY A 257 0.47 -4.66 -26.18
C GLY A 257 0.44 -6.19 -26.25
N GLU A 258 1.36 -6.80 -25.49
CA GLU A 258 1.51 -8.26 -25.44
C GLU A 258 0.31 -8.91 -24.73
N PRO A 259 -0.19 -10.05 -25.24
CA PRO A 259 -1.24 -10.82 -24.58
C PRO A 259 -0.72 -11.45 -23.29
N MET A 260 -1.56 -11.48 -22.25
CA MET A 260 -1.22 -12.12 -20.98
C MET A 260 -1.01 -13.63 -21.14
N ALA A 261 0.09 -14.14 -20.58
CA ALA A 261 0.44 -15.54 -20.50
C ALA A 261 0.09 -16.16 -19.14
N ASP A 262 0.26 -17.48 -19.01
CA ASP A 262 0.16 -18.17 -17.71
C ASP A 262 1.22 -17.61 -16.74
N GLY A 263 0.81 -17.33 -15.50
CA GLY A 263 1.65 -16.71 -14.48
C GLY A 263 1.67 -15.19 -14.49
N ASP A 264 1.25 -14.53 -15.58
CA ASP A 264 1.17 -13.06 -15.63
C ASP A 264 0.15 -12.54 -14.62
N GLN A 265 0.43 -11.37 -14.05
CA GLN A 265 -0.48 -10.69 -13.14
C GLN A 265 -1.14 -9.50 -13.82
N ALA A 266 -2.39 -9.23 -13.46
CA ALA A 266 -3.11 -8.06 -13.94
C ALA A 266 -3.96 -7.42 -12.85
N LEU A 267 -4.14 -6.11 -12.98
CA LEU A 267 -5.13 -5.36 -12.22
C LEU A 267 -6.43 -5.34 -13.03
N VAL A 268 -7.46 -6.00 -12.52
CA VAL A 268 -8.71 -6.26 -13.26
C VAL A 268 -9.88 -5.58 -12.57
N HIS A 269 -10.53 -4.65 -13.28
CA HIS A 269 -11.86 -4.20 -12.89
C HIS A 269 -12.92 -5.15 -13.43
N TYR A 270 -14.02 -5.32 -12.70
CA TYR A 270 -15.07 -6.24 -13.13
C TYR A 270 -16.46 -5.82 -12.68
N ALA A 271 -17.45 -6.37 -13.37
CA ALA A 271 -18.81 -6.48 -12.87
C ALA A 271 -19.33 -7.90 -13.13
N GLY A 272 -19.85 -8.53 -12.07
CA GLY A 272 -20.32 -9.91 -12.04
C GLY A 272 -21.83 -10.00 -11.88
N TYR A 273 -22.45 -10.81 -12.74
CA TYR A 273 -23.87 -11.08 -12.74
C TYR A 273 -24.15 -12.52 -13.19
N LEU A 274 -25.33 -13.03 -12.84
CA LEU A 274 -25.74 -14.38 -13.23
C LEU A 274 -26.16 -14.40 -14.71
N ASN A 275 -26.27 -15.60 -15.29
CA ASN A 275 -26.88 -15.79 -16.62
C ASN A 275 -28.37 -15.42 -16.70
N SER A 276 -28.97 -14.95 -15.60
CA SER A 276 -30.28 -14.29 -15.57
C SER A 276 -30.21 -12.76 -15.64
N GLY A 277 -29.01 -12.18 -15.66
CA GLY A 277 -28.77 -10.74 -15.58
C GLY A 277 -28.75 -10.19 -14.16
N LYS A 278 -29.01 -11.02 -13.15
CA LYS A 278 -29.01 -10.60 -11.74
C LYS A 278 -27.58 -10.23 -11.29
N PRO A 279 -27.31 -8.98 -10.87
CA PRO A 279 -25.99 -8.58 -10.40
C PRO A 279 -25.67 -9.16 -9.03
N PHE A 280 -24.41 -9.49 -8.79
CA PHE A 280 -23.96 -9.96 -7.47
C PHE A 280 -22.74 -9.20 -6.92
N ASP A 281 -21.84 -8.70 -7.76
CA ASP A 281 -20.65 -7.95 -7.29
C ASP A 281 -20.02 -7.11 -8.40
N THR A 282 -19.30 -6.05 -8.04
CA THR A 282 -18.53 -5.21 -8.96
C THR A 282 -17.41 -4.47 -8.23
N SER A 283 -16.29 -4.26 -8.93
CA SER A 283 -15.20 -3.38 -8.47
C SER A 283 -15.26 -1.98 -9.06
N VAL A 284 -16.35 -1.63 -9.74
CA VAL A 284 -16.56 -0.30 -10.34
C VAL A 284 -17.66 0.43 -9.59
N LYS A 285 -17.31 1.56 -8.96
CA LYS A 285 -18.21 2.35 -8.11
C LYS A 285 -19.49 2.78 -8.84
N GLU A 286 -19.36 3.24 -10.08
CA GLU A 286 -20.47 3.75 -10.88
C GLU A 286 -21.43 2.62 -11.28
N VAL A 287 -20.89 1.43 -11.56
CA VAL A 287 -21.70 0.22 -11.79
C VAL A 287 -22.41 -0.20 -10.50
N ALA A 288 -21.72 -0.16 -9.35
CA ALA A 288 -22.34 -0.47 -8.06
C ALA A 288 -23.51 0.47 -7.75
N LYS A 289 -23.33 1.78 -8.00
CA LYS A 289 -24.40 2.79 -7.87
C LYS A 289 -25.57 2.50 -8.81
N ALA A 290 -25.29 2.22 -10.08
CA ALA A 290 -26.33 1.89 -11.06
C ALA A 290 -27.13 0.64 -10.68
N TRP A 291 -26.50 -0.32 -10.00
CA TRP A 291 -27.12 -1.57 -9.54
C TRP A 291 -27.78 -1.46 -8.15
N GLY A 292 -27.70 -0.29 -7.49
CA GLY A 292 -28.16 -0.14 -6.11
C GLY A 292 -27.34 -0.95 -5.09
N GLN A 293 -26.11 -1.35 -5.45
CA GLN A 293 -25.18 -2.15 -4.65
C GLN A 293 -24.00 -1.32 -4.09
N TYR A 294 -24.09 0.01 -4.17
CA TYR A 294 -23.06 0.88 -3.61
C TYR A 294 -22.87 0.64 -2.11
N ASN A 295 -21.65 0.26 -1.73
CA ASN A 295 -21.22 0.12 -0.36
C ASN A 295 -20.06 1.10 -0.06
N PRO A 296 -20.22 2.07 0.85
CA PRO A 296 -19.16 3.01 1.22
C PRO A 296 -17.97 2.34 1.93
N GLN A 297 -18.16 1.16 2.54
CA GLN A 297 -17.07 0.42 3.19
C GLN A 297 -16.09 -0.22 2.19
N ARG A 298 -16.44 -0.22 0.89
CA ARG A 298 -15.58 -0.70 -0.18
C ARG A 298 -14.72 0.39 -0.80
N GLU A 299 -14.86 1.63 -0.35
CA GLU A 299 -14.02 2.70 -0.85
C GLU A 299 -12.56 2.53 -0.37
N PRO A 300 -11.56 2.74 -1.25
CA PRO A 300 -11.72 3.03 -2.67
C PRO A 300 -12.11 1.78 -3.50
N TYR A 301 -13.08 1.93 -4.42
CA TYR A 301 -13.34 0.91 -5.44
C TYR A 301 -12.13 0.78 -6.36
N GLN A 302 -11.50 -0.39 -6.38
CA GLN A 302 -10.24 -0.62 -7.08
C GLN A 302 -10.23 -1.96 -7.81
N GLY A 303 -9.41 -2.05 -8.85
CA GLY A 303 -9.17 -3.30 -9.56
C GLY A 303 -8.66 -4.40 -8.63
N LEU A 304 -9.00 -5.64 -8.93
CA LEU A 304 -8.53 -6.81 -8.21
C LEU A 304 -7.24 -7.30 -8.87
N PRO A 305 -6.13 -7.47 -8.13
CA PRO A 305 -4.95 -8.16 -8.64
C PRO A 305 -5.27 -9.64 -8.88
N VAL A 306 -5.02 -10.11 -10.09
CA VAL A 306 -5.29 -11.49 -10.51
C VAL A 306 -4.07 -12.07 -11.19
N THR A 307 -3.69 -13.28 -10.79
CA THR A 307 -2.69 -14.09 -11.49
C THR A 307 -3.39 -15.02 -12.48
N CYS A 308 -2.96 -14.96 -13.74
CA CYS A 308 -3.44 -15.83 -14.81
C CYS A 308 -2.96 -17.27 -14.60
N GLY A 309 -3.76 -18.22 -15.08
CA GLY A 309 -3.49 -19.64 -14.97
C GLY A 309 -3.55 -20.19 -13.54
N ASN A 310 -2.80 -21.25 -13.26
CA ASN A 310 -3.11 -22.15 -12.13
C ASN A 310 -2.67 -21.65 -10.74
N GLN A 311 -2.06 -20.47 -10.65
CA GLN A 311 -1.43 -19.98 -9.41
C GLN A 311 -2.19 -18.86 -8.69
N GLY A 312 -3.43 -18.54 -9.11
CA GLY A 312 -4.23 -17.45 -8.54
C GLY A 312 -5.13 -17.84 -7.36
N ARG A 313 -5.61 -16.83 -6.62
CA ARG A 313 -6.60 -16.99 -5.52
C ARG A 313 -8.06 -16.79 -5.95
N VAL A 314 -8.30 -16.55 -7.23
CA VAL A 314 -9.63 -16.37 -7.81
C VAL A 314 -10.14 -17.68 -8.40
N ILE A 315 -11.43 -17.74 -8.74
CA ILE A 315 -12.05 -18.90 -9.40
C ILE A 315 -11.34 -19.27 -10.71
N LYS A 316 -11.35 -20.56 -11.06
CA LYS A 316 -10.65 -21.09 -12.25
C LYS A 316 -11.07 -20.41 -13.55
N GLY A 317 -12.34 -20.03 -13.67
CA GLY A 317 -12.83 -19.34 -14.87
C GLY A 317 -12.17 -17.98 -15.10
N TRP A 318 -11.79 -17.27 -14.04
CA TRP A 318 -10.99 -16.05 -14.15
C TRP A 318 -9.55 -16.36 -14.54
N GLN A 319 -8.91 -17.29 -13.81
CA GLN A 319 -7.56 -17.75 -14.09
C GLN A 319 -7.33 -18.10 -15.57
N GLN A 320 -8.27 -18.84 -16.16
CA GLN A 320 -8.22 -19.26 -17.57
C GLN A 320 -8.75 -18.19 -18.54
N GLY A 321 -9.74 -17.40 -18.12
CA GLY A 321 -10.43 -16.43 -18.98
C GLY A 321 -9.60 -15.21 -19.33
N LEU A 322 -8.65 -14.84 -18.47
CA LEU A 322 -7.78 -13.69 -18.70
C LEU A 322 -6.64 -13.97 -19.69
N ILE A 323 -6.22 -15.23 -19.83
CA ILE A 323 -5.12 -15.60 -20.75
C ILE A 323 -5.45 -15.12 -22.18
N GLY A 324 -4.49 -14.48 -22.84
CA GLY A 324 -4.63 -13.92 -24.17
C GLY A 324 -5.19 -12.49 -24.21
N LEU A 325 -5.81 -12.00 -23.14
CA LEU A 325 -6.26 -10.60 -23.07
C LEU A 325 -5.06 -9.66 -22.91
N LYS A 326 -5.21 -8.42 -23.36
CA LYS A 326 -4.18 -7.36 -23.35
C LYS A 326 -4.55 -6.22 -22.40
N LYS A 327 -3.59 -5.37 -22.05
CA LYS A 327 -3.87 -4.11 -21.34
C LYS A 327 -4.91 -3.29 -22.10
N GLY A 328 -5.94 -2.81 -21.39
CA GLY A 328 -7.07 -2.08 -21.95
C GLY A 328 -8.19 -2.96 -22.54
N SER A 329 -8.06 -4.29 -22.54
CA SER A 329 -9.12 -5.17 -23.07
C SER A 329 -10.37 -5.09 -22.19
N HIS A 330 -11.53 -5.10 -22.84
CA HIS A 330 -12.82 -5.38 -22.21
C HIS A 330 -13.33 -6.72 -22.74
N ALA A 331 -13.61 -7.66 -21.85
CA ALA A 331 -14.09 -8.99 -22.23
C ALA A 331 -15.24 -9.46 -21.32
N LYS A 332 -16.08 -10.33 -21.85
CA LYS A 332 -17.06 -11.10 -21.09
C LYS A 332 -16.56 -12.53 -20.90
N LEU A 333 -16.49 -12.95 -19.64
CA LEU A 333 -16.21 -14.33 -19.25
C LEU A 333 -17.52 -15.00 -18.86
N ILE A 334 -17.92 -16.03 -19.60
CA ILE A 334 -19.10 -16.85 -19.29
C ILE A 334 -18.58 -18.15 -18.69
N ILE A 335 -18.70 -18.24 -17.37
CA ILE A 335 -18.02 -19.22 -16.54
C ILE A 335 -19.04 -20.28 -16.11
N PRO A 336 -18.90 -21.54 -16.57
CA PRO A 336 -19.75 -22.62 -16.10
C PRO A 336 -19.48 -22.94 -14.63
N PRO A 337 -20.42 -23.60 -13.92
CA PRO A 337 -20.32 -23.82 -12.48
C PRO A 337 -19.04 -24.54 -12.04
N ALA A 338 -18.55 -25.49 -12.84
CA ALA A 338 -17.33 -26.26 -12.57
C ALA A 338 -16.06 -25.38 -12.50
N LEU A 339 -16.07 -24.22 -13.15
CA LEU A 339 -14.98 -23.24 -13.13
C LEU A 339 -15.29 -22.04 -12.22
N GLY A 340 -16.48 -21.99 -11.63
CA GLY A 340 -16.95 -20.98 -10.69
C GLY A 340 -17.01 -21.53 -9.26
N TYR A 341 -18.19 -21.43 -8.64
CA TYR A 341 -18.42 -21.84 -7.24
C TYR A 341 -19.10 -23.22 -7.09
N GLY A 342 -19.31 -23.95 -8.19
CA GLY A 342 -19.85 -25.30 -8.19
C GLY A 342 -21.17 -25.46 -7.42
N GLU A 343 -21.36 -26.63 -6.81
CA GLU A 343 -22.55 -26.98 -6.03
C GLU A 343 -22.70 -26.18 -4.73
N ALA A 344 -21.63 -25.53 -4.26
CA ALA A 344 -21.66 -24.77 -3.00
C ALA A 344 -22.30 -23.38 -3.17
N GLY A 345 -22.12 -22.74 -4.33
CA GLY A 345 -22.42 -21.31 -4.48
C GLY A 345 -21.50 -20.43 -3.62
N ALA A 346 -21.86 -19.15 -3.43
CA ALA A 346 -21.06 -18.23 -2.61
C ALA A 346 -21.87 -17.08 -1.98
N GLY A 347 -21.58 -16.81 -0.71
CA GLY A 347 -21.95 -15.56 -0.01
C GLY A 347 -23.46 -15.27 0.09
N GLY A 348 -24.33 -16.26 -0.16
CA GLY A 348 -25.79 -16.05 -0.22
C GLY A 348 -26.27 -15.24 -1.43
N VAL A 349 -25.35 -14.80 -2.31
CA VAL A 349 -25.65 -13.99 -3.50
C VAL A 349 -25.47 -14.78 -4.79
N ILE A 350 -24.60 -15.79 -4.79
CA ILE A 350 -24.38 -16.73 -5.89
C ILE A 350 -24.98 -18.08 -5.51
N PRO A 351 -26.03 -18.55 -6.22
CA PRO A 351 -26.62 -19.86 -5.98
C PRO A 351 -25.69 -21.03 -6.34
N PRO A 352 -25.93 -22.22 -5.74
CA PRO A 352 -25.39 -23.48 -6.23
C PRO A 352 -25.58 -23.67 -7.75
N ASN A 353 -24.56 -24.21 -8.40
CA ASN A 353 -24.57 -24.54 -9.83
C ASN A 353 -24.89 -23.37 -10.77
N ALA A 354 -24.64 -22.13 -10.32
CA ALA A 354 -24.86 -20.95 -11.13
C ALA A 354 -23.80 -20.79 -12.23
N THR A 355 -24.25 -20.44 -13.43
CA THR A 355 -23.36 -19.91 -14.49
C THR A 355 -23.15 -18.43 -14.24
N LEU A 356 -21.89 -18.01 -14.22
CA LEU A 356 -21.49 -16.64 -13.93
C LEU A 356 -21.14 -15.93 -15.23
N VAL A 357 -21.45 -14.65 -15.30
CA VAL A 357 -20.97 -13.75 -16.34
C VAL A 357 -20.19 -12.63 -15.67
N PHE A 358 -18.97 -12.41 -16.12
CA PHE A 358 -18.16 -11.28 -15.70
C PHE A 358 -17.82 -10.43 -16.91
N ASP A 359 -18.16 -9.15 -16.86
CA ASP A 359 -17.43 -8.14 -17.63
C ASP A 359 -16.13 -7.86 -16.89
N VAL A 360 -15.00 -7.95 -17.60
CA VAL A 360 -13.67 -7.67 -17.07
C VAL A 360 -12.95 -6.62 -17.92
N TRP A 361 -12.32 -5.65 -17.27
CA TRP A 361 -11.45 -4.65 -17.90
C TRP A 361 -10.03 -4.81 -17.36
N ILE A 362 -9.08 -5.04 -18.25
CA ILE A 362 -7.66 -5.16 -17.90
C ILE A 362 -7.10 -3.76 -17.80
N GLU A 363 -6.98 -3.22 -16.60
CA GLU A 363 -6.41 -1.89 -16.42
C GLU A 363 -4.90 -1.90 -16.67
N GLU A 364 -4.23 -2.89 -16.10
CA GLU A 364 -2.79 -3.03 -16.22
C GLU A 364 -2.37 -4.51 -16.17
N VAL A 365 -1.30 -4.83 -16.91
CA VAL A 365 -0.56 -6.08 -16.77
C VAL A 365 0.65 -5.76 -15.90
N LEU A 366 0.68 -6.34 -14.71
CA LEU A 366 1.70 -6.15 -13.69
C LEU A 366 2.89 -7.05 -14.05
N LYS A 367 4.07 -6.46 -14.24
CA LYS A 367 5.31 -7.17 -14.60
C LYS A 367 6.24 -7.28 -13.41
#